data_AF-A0A3B9T664-F1
#
_entry.id   AF-A0A3B9T664-F1
#
_cell.length_a   1.000
_cell.length_b   1.000
_cell.length_c   1.000
_cell.angle_alpha   90.00
_cell.angle_beta   90.00
_cell.angle_gamma   90.00
#
_symmetry.space_group_name_H-M   'P 1'
#
loop_
_entity.id
_entity.type
_entity.pdbx_description
1 polymer ?
#
loop_
_entity_poly.entity_id
_entity_poly.type
_entity_poly.pdbx_seq_one_letter_code
_entity_poly.pdbx_strand_id
1 'polypeptide(L)'
;MNKIENKSIFTRTFYYILTVLAFVLALIALIMSVLGLGMIAFVPGGIAIVFAIAVRFIFKSNSRFNKIITFLAVVSVLFAGLRTLFFESKVAENAEIKTENVVSETEIEDALNEAFGDLEFGDIEEVDTKPIQSGEKIYAAHCARCHQPDGNGIPDKFPPLAKSDYLENRLASIAVVANGLSGENVINDKVYQAEMPKADLNNREIVAVVNYIFGSWGNKIRPTNLAEVKKIKSVSQ
;
A
#
# COMPACT_ATOMS: atom_id res chain seq x y z
N MET A 1 47.10 45.12 0.78
CA MET A 1 45.64 45.31 0.58
C MET A 1 44.86 44.01 0.30
N ASN A 2 45.47 42.91 -0.17
CA ASN A 2 44.73 41.72 -0.65
C ASN A 2 44.06 40.81 0.42
N LYS A 3 44.46 40.86 1.70
CA LYS A 3 43.97 39.89 2.71
C LYS A 3 42.55 40.19 3.22
N ILE A 4 42.14 41.46 3.20
CA ILE A 4 40.83 41.90 3.72
C ILE A 4 39.74 41.71 2.66
N GLU A 5 40.02 42.00 1.38
CA GLU A 5 39.08 41.76 0.28
C GLU A 5 38.79 40.26 0.09
N ASN A 6 39.83 39.41 0.12
CA ASN A 6 39.67 37.97 -0.06
C ASN A 6 38.81 37.33 1.05
N LYS A 7 38.93 37.81 2.29
CA LYS A 7 38.07 37.37 3.40
C LYS A 7 36.61 37.74 3.15
N SER A 8 36.34 38.94 2.61
CA SER A 8 34.97 39.38 2.32
C SER A 8 34.31 38.61 1.16
N ILE A 9 35.10 38.27 0.13
CA ILE A 9 34.63 37.50 -1.03
C ILE A 9 34.30 36.08 -0.60
N PHE A 10 35.19 35.44 0.17
CA PHE A 10 34.96 34.09 0.68
C PHE A 10 33.69 34.01 1.54
N THR A 11 33.48 34.97 2.44
CA THR A 11 32.28 35.03 3.29
C THR A 11 30.99 35.19 2.46
N ARG A 12 31.01 36.02 1.41
CA ARG A 12 29.85 36.21 0.52
C ARG A 12 29.57 34.97 -0.33
N THR A 13 30.58 34.39 -0.96
CA THR A 13 30.44 33.18 -1.78
C THR A 13 29.92 32.02 -0.94
N PHE A 14 30.48 31.82 0.26
CA PHE A 14 30.04 30.78 1.17
C PHE A 14 28.59 30.98 1.64
N TYR A 15 28.19 32.23 1.92
CA TYR A 15 26.79 32.57 2.23
C TYR A 15 25.83 32.19 1.08
N TYR A 16 26.17 32.52 -0.17
CA TYR A 16 25.32 32.19 -1.33
C TYR A 16 25.20 30.69 -1.56
N ILE A 17 26.29 29.93 -1.44
CA ILE A 17 26.27 28.47 -1.58
C ILE A 17 25.33 27.84 -0.54
N LEU A 18 25.43 28.26 0.72
CA LEU A 18 24.61 27.73 1.81
C LEU A 18 23.12 28.06 1.61
N THR A 19 22.84 29.25 1.09
CA THR A 19 21.48 29.73 0.82
C THR A 19 20.84 28.97 -0.34
N VAL A 20 21.57 28.74 -1.43
CA VAL A 20 21.08 27.97 -2.59
C VAL A 20 20.85 26.51 -2.21
N LEU A 21 21.77 25.90 -1.44
CA LEU A 21 21.62 24.52 -0.97
C LEU A 21 20.35 24.34 -0.13
N ALA A 22 20.10 25.25 0.82
CA ALA A 22 18.90 25.20 1.65
C ALA A 22 17.61 25.33 0.82
N PHE A 23 17.61 26.18 -0.20
CA PHE A 23 16.48 26.35 -1.11
C PHE A 23 16.20 25.07 -1.92
N VAL A 24 17.24 24.46 -2.50
CA VAL A 24 17.11 23.22 -3.28
C VAL A 24 16.58 22.08 -2.42
N LEU A 25 17.10 21.92 -1.19
CA LEU A 25 16.63 20.88 -0.26
C LEU A 25 15.17 21.09 0.17
N ALA A 26 14.75 22.33 0.40
CA ALA A 26 13.35 22.65 0.70
C ALA A 26 12.41 22.32 -0.48
N LEU A 27 12.86 22.57 -1.71
CA LEU A 27 12.08 22.31 -2.92
C LEU A 27 11.95 20.79 -3.18
N ILE A 28 13.03 20.03 -2.97
CA ILE A 28 12.99 18.56 -3.00
C ILE A 28 12.05 18.00 -1.93
N ALA A 29 12.13 18.50 -0.69
CA ALA A 29 11.25 18.07 0.40
C ALA A 29 9.77 18.34 0.07
N LEU A 30 9.47 19.48 -0.55
CA LEU A 30 8.12 19.82 -1.01
C LEU A 30 7.62 18.84 -2.09
N ILE A 31 8.44 18.55 -3.11
CA ILE A 31 8.11 17.59 -4.18
C ILE A 31 7.82 16.20 -3.59
N MET A 32 8.69 15.72 -2.70
CA MET A 32 8.53 14.41 -2.05
C MET A 32 7.27 14.33 -1.17
N SER A 33 6.92 15.45 -0.51
CA SER A 33 5.67 15.57 0.26
C SER A 33 4.43 15.44 -0.63
N VAL A 34 4.45 16.03 -1.82
CA VAL A 34 3.34 15.93 -2.79
C VAL A 34 3.19 14.51 -3.34
N LEU A 35 4.30 13.79 -3.55
CA LEU A 35 4.32 12.43 -4.11
C LEU A 35 3.91 11.31 -3.12
N GLY A 36 3.57 11.65 -1.86
CA GLY A 36 3.10 10.65 -0.89
C GLY A 36 4.21 9.88 -0.15
N LEU A 37 5.49 10.22 -0.39
CA LEU A 37 6.65 9.64 0.31
C LEU A 37 6.97 10.40 1.61
N GLY A 38 5.92 10.75 2.38
CA GLY A 38 5.99 11.72 3.48
C GLY A 38 7.03 11.39 4.56
N MET A 39 7.21 10.11 4.90
CA MET A 39 8.18 9.67 5.92
C MET A 39 9.64 9.97 5.54
N ILE A 40 9.95 10.00 4.24
CA ILE A 40 11.32 10.26 3.75
C ILE A 40 11.57 11.78 3.61
N ALA A 41 10.51 12.60 3.52
CA ALA A 41 10.61 14.05 3.35
C ALA A 41 11.10 14.81 4.61
N PHE A 42 11.04 14.18 5.80
CA PHE A 42 11.51 14.79 7.05
C PHE A 42 13.03 15.03 7.09
N VAL A 43 13.82 14.14 6.49
CA VAL A 43 15.29 14.24 6.48
C VAL A 43 15.78 15.48 5.71
N PRO A 44 15.41 15.69 4.43
CA PRO A 44 15.83 16.89 3.71
C PRO A 44 15.22 18.18 4.30
N GLY A 45 13.99 18.12 4.82
CA GLY A 45 13.34 19.26 5.48
C GLY A 45 14.06 19.71 6.77
N GLY A 46 14.47 18.75 7.61
CA GLY A 46 15.24 19.04 8.83
C GLY A 46 16.60 19.64 8.51
N ILE A 47 17.31 19.12 7.51
CA ILE A 47 18.61 19.64 7.07
C ILE A 47 18.47 21.09 6.55
N ALA A 48 17.42 21.39 5.78
CA ALA A 48 17.16 22.74 5.28
C ALA A 48 16.95 23.77 6.43
N ILE A 49 16.27 23.36 7.51
CA ILE A 49 16.06 24.21 8.70
C ILE A 49 17.40 24.49 9.40
N VAL A 50 18.23 23.47 9.61
CA VAL A 50 19.55 23.63 10.25
C VAL A 50 20.42 24.61 9.45
N PHE A 51 20.45 24.47 8.12
CA PHE A 51 21.19 25.40 7.28
C PHE A 51 20.62 26.82 7.31
N ALA A 52 19.30 26.99 7.30
CA ALA A 52 18.67 28.31 7.41
C ALA A 52 18.99 29.00 8.76
N ILE A 53 19.01 28.24 9.85
CA ILE A 53 19.40 28.74 11.18
C ILE A 53 20.89 29.09 11.21
N ALA A 54 21.75 28.23 10.65
CA ALA A 54 23.19 28.47 10.55
C ALA A 54 23.50 29.74 9.76
N VAL A 55 22.82 29.98 8.63
CA VAL A 55 22.95 31.21 7.85
C VAL A 55 22.60 32.44 8.69
N ARG A 56 21.51 32.37 9.47
CA ARG A 56 21.05 33.48 10.32
C ARG A 56 22.01 33.78 11.47
N PHE A 57 22.56 32.74 12.10
CA PHE A 57 23.47 32.88 13.24
C PHE A 57 24.88 33.30 12.82
N ILE A 58 25.46 32.65 11.81
CA ILE A 58 26.85 32.87 11.37
C ILE A 58 27.01 34.23 10.69
N PHE A 59 26.06 34.63 9.85
CA PHE A 59 26.20 35.85 9.05
C PHE A 59 25.39 37.03 9.58
N LYS A 60 24.66 36.85 10.70
CA LYS A 60 23.73 37.85 11.29
C LYS A 60 22.84 38.53 10.23
N SER A 61 22.53 37.80 9.16
CA SER A 61 21.96 38.34 7.92
C SER A 61 20.43 38.32 8.03
N ASN A 62 19.83 39.52 8.07
CA ASN A 62 18.39 39.73 8.22
C ASN A 62 17.70 40.03 6.87
N SER A 63 18.25 39.50 5.78
CA SER A 63 17.73 39.74 4.42
C SER A 63 16.29 39.23 4.29
N ARG A 64 15.48 39.90 3.45
CA ARG A 64 14.11 39.43 3.16
C ARG A 64 14.11 38.01 2.60
N PHE A 65 15.15 37.65 1.85
CA PHE A 65 15.33 36.33 1.26
C PHE A 65 15.51 35.23 2.33
N ASN A 66 16.31 35.48 3.38
CA ASN A 66 16.46 34.51 4.48
C ASN A 66 15.14 34.28 5.22
N LYS A 67 14.32 35.33 5.39
CA LYS A 67 12.99 35.20 6.01
C LYS A 67 12.07 34.30 5.17
N ILE A 68 12.10 34.42 3.85
CA ILE A 68 11.33 33.58 2.92
C ILE A 68 11.76 32.12 3.02
N ILE A 69 13.07 31.84 3.07
CA ILE A 69 13.58 30.46 3.18
C ILE A 69 13.18 29.82 4.51
N THR A 70 13.34 30.53 5.63
CA THR A 70 12.89 30.02 6.94
C THR A 70 11.37 29.77 6.94
N PHE A 71 10.58 30.68 6.35
CA PHE A 71 9.14 30.51 6.23
C PHE A 71 8.77 29.27 5.40
N LEU A 72 9.39 29.08 4.24
CA LEU A 72 9.16 27.91 3.37
C LEU A 72 9.53 26.60 4.06
N ALA A 73 10.66 26.57 4.79
CA ALA A 73 11.08 25.38 5.53
C ALA A 73 10.09 25.04 6.67
N VAL A 74 9.64 26.04 7.44
CA VAL A 74 8.62 25.84 8.49
C VAL A 74 7.30 25.36 7.91
N VAL A 75 6.84 25.95 6.81
CA VAL A 75 5.60 25.53 6.12
C VAL A 75 5.71 24.11 5.59
N SER A 76 6.87 23.70 5.05
CA SER A 76 7.07 22.32 4.58
C SER A 76 6.98 21.29 5.70
N VAL A 77 7.54 21.58 6.88
CA VAL A 77 7.47 20.69 8.05
C VAL A 77 6.08 20.67 8.67
N LEU A 78 5.41 21.84 8.76
CA LEU A 78 4.02 21.90 9.20
C LEU A 78 3.09 21.14 8.26
N PHE A 79 3.26 21.28 6.95
CA PHE A 79 2.45 20.57 5.97
C PHE A 79 2.69 19.05 6.00
N ALA A 80 3.96 18.62 6.15
CA ALA A 80 4.30 17.21 6.31
C ALA A 80 3.73 16.64 7.62
N GLY A 81 3.87 17.34 8.75
CA GLY A 81 3.32 16.93 10.04
C GLY A 81 1.78 16.91 10.05
N LEU A 82 1.14 17.91 9.45
CA LEU A 82 -0.30 17.94 9.27
C LEU A 82 -0.77 16.78 8.39
N ARG A 83 -0.05 16.46 7.30
CA ARG A 83 -0.33 15.26 6.49
C ARG A 83 -0.25 14.00 7.33
N THR A 84 0.79 13.80 8.15
CA THR A 84 0.91 12.62 9.01
C THR A 84 -0.28 12.51 9.97
N LEU A 85 -0.63 13.59 10.66
CA LEU A 85 -1.74 13.60 11.63
C LEU A 85 -3.12 13.39 10.98
N PHE A 86 -3.34 13.88 9.76
CA PHE A 86 -4.62 13.76 9.06
C PHE A 86 -4.70 12.55 8.10
N PHE A 87 -3.60 11.81 7.87
CA PHE A 87 -3.66 10.55 7.12
C PHE A 87 -4.14 9.40 8.00
N GLU A 88 -3.85 9.44 9.30
CA GLU A 88 -4.36 8.48 10.29
C GLU A 88 -5.90 8.53 10.37
N SER A 89 -6.52 9.72 10.24
CA SER A 89 -7.98 9.84 10.34
C SER A 89 -8.74 9.31 9.11
N LYS A 90 -8.09 9.14 7.95
CA LYS A 90 -8.70 8.48 6.78
C LYS A 90 -8.59 6.95 6.79
N VAL A 91 -7.85 6.39 7.75
CA VAL A 91 -7.75 4.94 7.99
C VAL A 91 -8.50 4.52 9.27
N ALA A 92 -8.87 5.47 10.12
CA ALA A 92 -9.49 5.23 11.42
C ALA A 92 -11.05 5.26 11.45
N GLU A 93 -11.76 5.32 10.32
CA GLU A 93 -13.24 5.15 10.33
C GLU A 93 -13.67 3.66 10.36
N ASN A 94 -12.72 2.73 10.43
CA ASN A 94 -13.04 1.29 10.45
C ASN A 94 -12.32 0.53 11.56
N ALA A 95 -11.62 1.20 12.47
CA ALA A 95 -10.76 0.56 13.45
C ALA A 95 -10.95 1.16 14.84
N GLU A 96 -12.18 1.11 15.35
CA GLU A 96 -12.42 1.13 16.78
C GLU A 96 -13.22 -0.13 17.15
N ILE A 97 -12.55 -1.27 17.12
CA ILE A 97 -12.98 -2.40 17.94
C ILE A 97 -12.54 -2.02 19.35
N LYS A 98 -13.51 -1.58 20.16
CA LYS A 98 -13.35 -1.42 21.60
C LYS A 98 -12.91 -2.76 22.20
N THR A 99 -11.62 -2.89 22.50
CA THR A 99 -11.12 -3.93 23.39
C THR A 99 -11.25 -3.42 24.83
N GLU A 100 -12.48 -3.37 25.32
CA GLU A 100 -12.77 -3.35 26.75
C GLU A 100 -13.67 -4.57 26.99
N ASN A 101 -13.02 -5.69 27.28
CA ASN A 101 -13.50 -6.89 28.00
C ASN A 101 -12.52 -8.03 27.72
N VAL A 102 -11.41 -8.06 28.47
CA VAL A 102 -10.60 -9.27 28.59
C VAL A 102 -11.39 -10.21 29.51
N VAL A 103 -12.23 -11.02 28.87
CA VAL A 103 -12.85 -12.20 29.47
C VAL A 103 -11.72 -13.16 29.85
N SER A 104 -11.73 -13.68 31.08
CA SER A 104 -10.67 -14.55 31.58
C SER A 104 -10.58 -15.81 30.72
N GLU A 105 -9.35 -16.31 30.50
CA GLU A 105 -9.04 -17.49 29.67
C GLU A 105 -9.99 -18.68 29.91
N THR A 106 -10.46 -18.84 31.15
CA THR A 106 -11.40 -19.89 31.57
C THR A 106 -12.80 -19.76 30.97
N GLU A 107 -13.33 -18.54 30.83
CA GLU A 107 -14.68 -18.33 30.26
C GLU A 107 -14.67 -18.52 28.73
N ILE A 108 -13.52 -18.28 28.09
CA ILE A 108 -13.35 -18.57 26.66
C ILE A 108 -13.29 -20.08 26.43
N GLU A 109 -12.58 -20.84 27.27
CA GLU A 109 -12.52 -22.30 27.16
C GLU A 109 -13.89 -22.95 27.39
N ASP A 110 -14.65 -22.50 28.38
CA ASP A 110 -15.99 -23.02 28.64
C ASP A 110 -16.97 -22.67 27.51
N ALA A 111 -16.93 -21.44 26.98
CA ALA A 111 -17.73 -21.05 25.82
C ALA A 111 -17.32 -21.77 24.53
N LEU A 112 -16.02 -22.09 24.35
CA LEU A 112 -15.54 -22.89 23.23
C LEU A 112 -16.01 -24.34 23.37
N ASN A 113 -15.98 -24.91 24.57
CA ASN A 113 -16.42 -26.28 24.79
C ASN A 113 -17.94 -26.43 24.70
N GLU A 114 -18.72 -25.42 25.07
CA GLU A 114 -20.16 -25.40 24.81
C GLU A 114 -20.50 -25.19 23.32
N ALA A 115 -19.73 -24.36 22.59
CA ALA A 115 -20.00 -24.08 21.19
C ALA A 115 -19.47 -25.14 20.21
N PHE A 116 -18.43 -25.88 20.59
CA PHE A 116 -17.72 -26.84 19.74
C PHE A 116 -17.65 -28.26 20.34
N GLY A 117 -18.24 -28.49 21.53
CA GLY A 117 -18.23 -29.78 22.24
C GLY A 117 -18.90 -30.93 21.49
N ASP A 118 -19.75 -30.61 20.52
CA ASP A 118 -20.46 -31.59 19.68
C ASP A 118 -19.73 -31.89 18.36
N LEU A 119 -18.58 -31.25 18.08
CA LEU A 119 -17.79 -31.55 16.89
C LEU A 119 -16.95 -32.80 17.13
N GLU A 120 -17.41 -33.93 16.58
CA GLU A 120 -16.58 -35.12 16.43
C GLU A 120 -15.28 -34.74 15.70
N PHE A 121 -14.14 -35.07 16.34
CA PHE A 121 -12.77 -34.92 15.85
C PHE A 121 -12.47 -35.85 14.64
N GLY A 122 -13.44 -36.04 13.74
CA GLY A 122 -13.33 -36.84 12.51
C GLY A 122 -12.97 -36.03 11.27
N ASP A 123 -13.27 -34.72 11.26
CA ASP A 123 -13.12 -33.85 10.07
C ASP A 123 -12.00 -32.81 10.23
N ILE A 124 -10.90 -33.16 10.92
CA ILE A 124 -9.67 -32.37 10.83
C ILE A 124 -9.05 -32.66 9.45
N GLU A 125 -9.61 -32.04 8.41
CA GLU A 125 -9.04 -31.99 7.08
C GLU A 125 -7.57 -31.60 7.24
N GLU A 126 -6.70 -32.46 6.71
CA GLU A 126 -5.24 -32.37 6.71
C GLU A 126 -4.76 -30.93 6.90
N VAL A 127 -4.16 -30.64 8.07
CA VAL A 127 -3.49 -29.37 8.32
C VAL A 127 -2.33 -29.32 7.34
N ASP A 128 -2.57 -28.79 6.15
CA ASP A 128 -1.57 -28.65 5.11
C ASP A 128 -0.45 -27.80 5.72
N THR A 129 0.71 -28.40 5.97
CA THR A 129 1.82 -27.75 6.67
C THR A 129 2.67 -26.92 5.72
N LYS A 130 2.31 -26.87 4.42
CA LYS A 130 3.03 -26.04 3.45
C LYS A 130 2.95 -24.57 3.85
N PRO A 131 4.10 -23.87 3.88
CA PRO A 131 4.12 -22.42 4.07
C PRO A 131 3.26 -21.74 3.01
N ILE A 132 2.28 -20.94 3.46
CA ILE A 132 1.40 -20.19 2.56
C ILE A 132 2.21 -19.07 1.91
N GLN A 133 2.39 -19.15 0.59
CA GLN A 133 3.00 -18.06 -0.18
C GLN A 133 2.07 -16.85 -0.21
N SER A 134 2.63 -15.63 -0.29
CA SER A 134 1.81 -14.42 -0.41
C SER A 134 1.02 -14.44 -1.73
N GLY A 135 -0.19 -13.87 -1.71
CA GLY A 135 -1.04 -13.79 -2.91
C GLY A 135 -0.36 -13.11 -4.09
N GLU A 136 0.48 -12.11 -3.83
CA GLU A 136 1.30 -11.43 -4.84
C GLU A 136 2.29 -12.39 -5.53
N LYS A 137 2.97 -13.26 -4.78
CA LYS A 137 3.92 -14.22 -5.36
C LYS A 137 3.20 -15.26 -6.21
N ILE A 138 2.04 -15.73 -5.73
CA ILE A 138 1.19 -16.65 -6.48
C ILE A 138 0.69 -15.97 -7.76
N TYR A 139 0.26 -14.71 -7.69
CA TYR A 139 -0.15 -13.94 -8.85
C TYR A 139 0.98 -13.81 -9.88
N ALA A 140 2.18 -13.44 -9.44
CA ALA A 140 3.35 -13.31 -10.30
C ALA A 140 3.70 -14.64 -11.01
N ALA A 141 3.61 -15.76 -10.30
CA ALA A 141 3.96 -17.08 -10.83
C ALA A 141 2.89 -17.66 -11.78
N HIS A 142 1.60 -17.48 -11.47
CA HIS A 142 0.51 -18.19 -12.16
C HIS A 142 -0.36 -17.31 -13.05
N CYS A 143 -0.55 -16.04 -12.70
CA CYS A 143 -1.58 -15.18 -13.30
C CYS A 143 -0.99 -14.11 -14.22
N ALA A 144 0.14 -13.52 -13.82
CA ALA A 144 0.73 -12.35 -14.49
C ALA A 144 1.15 -12.60 -15.94
N ARG A 145 1.40 -13.85 -16.34
CA ARG A 145 1.73 -14.20 -17.74
C ARG A 145 0.61 -13.83 -18.71
N CYS A 146 -0.64 -13.90 -18.27
CA CYS A 146 -1.81 -13.58 -19.10
C CYS A 146 -2.40 -12.22 -18.70
N HIS A 147 -2.60 -11.99 -17.40
CA HIS A 147 -3.23 -10.77 -16.88
C HIS A 147 -2.28 -9.59 -16.69
N GLN A 148 -0.99 -9.77 -17.03
CA GLN A 148 0.10 -8.81 -16.84
C GLN A 148 0.41 -8.50 -15.36
N PRO A 149 1.64 -8.06 -15.03
CA PRO A 149 2.00 -7.69 -13.66
C PRO A 149 1.15 -6.56 -13.07
N ASP A 150 0.64 -5.67 -13.93
CA ASP A 150 -0.20 -4.53 -13.56
C ASP A 150 -1.71 -4.83 -13.64
N GLY A 151 -2.09 -6.07 -13.93
CA GLY A 151 -3.49 -6.49 -14.00
C GLY A 151 -4.25 -5.95 -15.21
N ASN A 152 -3.59 -5.29 -16.18
CA ASN A 152 -4.27 -4.71 -17.34
C ASN A 152 -4.60 -5.74 -18.44
N GLY A 153 -4.08 -6.97 -18.32
CA GLY A 153 -4.26 -7.99 -19.35
C GLY A 153 -3.64 -7.58 -20.69
N ILE A 154 -4.13 -8.20 -21.76
CA ILE A 154 -3.74 -7.87 -23.13
C ILE A 154 -5.04 -7.58 -23.89
N PRO A 155 -5.21 -6.37 -24.46
CA PRO A 155 -6.41 -6.01 -25.22
C PRO A 155 -6.80 -7.11 -26.21
N ASP A 156 -8.10 -7.42 -26.25
CA ASP A 156 -8.72 -8.41 -27.15
C ASP A 156 -8.23 -9.87 -26.99
N LYS A 157 -7.35 -10.15 -26.02
CA LYS A 157 -6.80 -11.49 -25.78
C LYS A 157 -6.96 -11.97 -24.35
N PHE A 158 -6.57 -11.16 -23.36
CA PHE A 158 -6.70 -11.49 -21.94
C PHE A 158 -7.34 -10.31 -21.20
N PRO A 159 -8.43 -10.54 -20.47
CA PRO A 159 -9.17 -9.45 -19.85
C PRO A 159 -8.37 -8.80 -18.71
N PRO A 160 -8.61 -7.50 -18.45
CA PRO A 160 -8.04 -6.83 -17.30
C PRO A 160 -8.67 -7.37 -16.00
N LEU A 161 -7.84 -7.47 -14.97
CA LEU A 161 -8.26 -7.63 -13.57
C LEU A 161 -8.28 -6.27 -12.84
N ALA A 162 -7.52 -5.30 -13.35
CA ALA A 162 -7.53 -3.94 -12.84
C ALA A 162 -8.87 -3.27 -13.14
N LYS A 163 -9.61 -2.89 -12.08
CA LYS A 163 -10.94 -2.24 -12.18
C LYS A 163 -11.90 -3.01 -13.10
N SER A 164 -11.92 -4.32 -12.94
CA SER A 164 -12.76 -5.22 -13.72
C SER A 164 -14.15 -5.32 -13.09
N ASP A 165 -15.19 -5.00 -13.86
CA ASP A 165 -16.60 -5.18 -13.47
C ASP A 165 -16.94 -6.64 -13.13
N TYR A 166 -16.30 -7.59 -13.80
CA TYR A 166 -16.47 -9.02 -13.55
C TYR A 166 -16.14 -9.40 -12.09
N LEU A 167 -15.19 -8.71 -11.47
CA LEU A 167 -14.79 -8.95 -10.09
C LEU A 167 -15.88 -8.57 -9.07
N GLU A 168 -16.86 -7.76 -9.47
CA GLU A 168 -18.01 -7.43 -8.63
C GLU A 168 -18.89 -8.67 -8.38
N ASN A 169 -18.95 -9.60 -9.34
CA ASN A 169 -19.45 -10.94 -9.09
C ASN A 169 -18.39 -11.77 -8.36
N ARG A 170 -18.28 -11.51 -7.05
CA ARG A 170 -17.26 -12.09 -6.16
C ARG A 170 -17.22 -13.62 -6.22
N LEU A 171 -18.38 -14.28 -6.18
CA LEU A 171 -18.46 -15.74 -6.15
C LEU A 171 -18.05 -16.34 -7.50
N ALA A 172 -18.47 -15.74 -8.61
CA ALA A 172 -18.03 -16.16 -9.94
C ALA A 172 -16.51 -15.99 -10.08
N SER A 173 -15.95 -14.88 -9.59
CA SER A 173 -14.50 -14.62 -9.65
C SER A 173 -13.67 -15.65 -8.89
N ILE A 174 -14.14 -16.07 -7.71
CA ILE A 174 -13.49 -17.15 -6.96
C ILE A 174 -13.60 -18.48 -7.73
N ALA A 175 -14.78 -18.77 -8.30
CA ALA A 175 -15.00 -19.99 -9.08
C ALA A 175 -14.11 -20.06 -10.33
N VAL A 176 -13.88 -18.94 -11.01
CA VAL A 176 -12.99 -18.86 -12.18
C VAL A 176 -11.56 -19.24 -11.82
N VAL A 177 -11.03 -18.78 -10.69
CA VAL A 177 -9.67 -19.18 -10.26
C VAL A 177 -9.63 -20.67 -9.90
N ALA A 178 -10.68 -21.16 -9.24
CA ALA A 178 -10.75 -22.53 -8.75
C ALA A 178 -10.94 -23.57 -9.87
N ASN A 179 -11.73 -23.23 -10.89
CA ASN A 179 -12.27 -24.19 -11.87
C ASN A 179 -11.91 -23.83 -13.32
N GLY A 180 -11.41 -22.62 -13.58
CA GLY A 180 -11.24 -22.08 -14.91
C GLY A 180 -12.48 -21.38 -15.43
N LEU A 181 -12.38 -20.84 -16.64
CA LEU A 181 -13.45 -20.16 -17.37
C LEU A 181 -13.29 -20.42 -18.85
N SER A 182 -14.37 -20.77 -19.53
CA SER A 182 -14.42 -20.90 -20.98
C SER A 182 -15.65 -20.16 -21.53
N GLY A 183 -15.65 -19.93 -22.83
CA GLY A 183 -16.75 -19.29 -23.53
C GLY A 183 -16.65 -17.76 -23.59
N GLU A 184 -17.71 -17.17 -24.11
CA GLU A 184 -17.79 -15.73 -24.31
C GLU A 184 -18.14 -15.01 -23.00
N ASN A 185 -17.32 -14.03 -22.63
CA ASN A 185 -17.50 -13.23 -21.43
C ASN A 185 -17.36 -11.75 -21.77
N VAL A 186 -18.25 -10.92 -21.22
CA VAL A 186 -18.17 -9.47 -21.35
C VAL A 186 -17.53 -8.90 -20.09
N ILE A 187 -16.43 -8.17 -20.27
CA ILE A 187 -15.65 -7.57 -19.18
C ILE A 187 -15.34 -6.14 -19.58
N ASN A 188 -15.80 -5.17 -18.80
CA ASN A 188 -15.70 -3.73 -19.07
C ASN A 188 -16.17 -3.39 -20.50
N ASP A 189 -17.38 -3.81 -20.84
CA ASP A 189 -18.04 -3.63 -22.15
C ASP A 189 -17.30 -4.25 -23.36
N LYS A 190 -16.31 -5.12 -23.12
CA LYS A 190 -15.56 -5.83 -24.16
C LYS A 190 -15.77 -7.33 -24.11
N VAL A 191 -15.90 -7.93 -25.28
CA VAL A 191 -16.10 -9.37 -25.43
C VAL A 191 -14.74 -10.09 -25.44
N TYR A 192 -14.61 -11.12 -24.62
CA TYR A 192 -13.46 -12.01 -24.55
C TYR A 192 -13.92 -13.46 -24.77
N GLN A 193 -13.22 -14.20 -25.62
CA GLN A 193 -13.50 -15.61 -25.94
C GLN A 193 -12.33 -16.53 -25.52
N ALA A 194 -11.48 -16.06 -24.60
CA ALA A 194 -10.31 -16.80 -24.16
C ALA A 194 -10.67 -17.87 -23.13
N GLU A 195 -9.98 -19.01 -23.21
CA GLU A 195 -10.04 -20.02 -22.16
C GLU A 195 -9.03 -19.71 -21.06
N MET A 196 -9.52 -19.65 -19.83
CA MET A 196 -8.72 -19.60 -18.62
C MET A 196 -8.69 -21.00 -17.99
N PRO A 197 -7.55 -21.71 -18.03
CA PRO A 197 -7.46 -23.02 -17.39
C PRO A 197 -7.57 -22.88 -15.86
N LYS A 198 -8.04 -23.95 -15.20
CA LYS A 198 -8.02 -24.02 -13.74
C LYS A 198 -6.59 -23.82 -13.24
N ALA A 199 -6.43 -23.07 -12.15
CA ALA A 199 -5.14 -22.92 -11.51
C ALA A 199 -4.81 -24.19 -10.69
N ASP A 200 -3.59 -24.70 -10.81
CA ASP A 200 -3.10 -25.80 -9.97
C ASP A 200 -2.69 -25.27 -8.59
N LEU A 201 -3.70 -24.84 -7.83
CA LEU A 201 -3.56 -24.20 -6.52
C LEU A 201 -4.43 -24.90 -5.48
N ASN A 202 -3.90 -25.03 -4.27
CA ASN A 202 -4.68 -25.49 -3.13
C ASN A 202 -5.63 -24.40 -2.63
N ASN A 203 -6.55 -24.76 -1.73
CA ASN A 203 -7.62 -23.86 -1.30
C ASN A 203 -7.09 -22.58 -0.62
N ARG A 204 -5.97 -22.67 0.11
CA ARG A 204 -5.36 -21.51 0.79
C ARG A 204 -4.62 -20.61 -0.18
N GLU A 205 -3.97 -21.19 -1.18
CA GLU A 205 -3.34 -20.44 -2.28
C GLU A 205 -4.39 -19.68 -3.11
N ILE A 206 -5.55 -20.29 -3.36
CA ILE A 206 -6.68 -19.63 -4.03
C ILE A 206 -7.17 -18.44 -3.19
N VAL A 207 -7.37 -18.62 -1.87
CA VAL A 207 -7.74 -17.51 -0.97
C VAL A 207 -6.71 -16.39 -1.06
N ALA A 208 -5.42 -16.71 -1.00
CA ALA A 208 -4.35 -15.73 -1.02
C ALA A 208 -4.32 -14.93 -2.33
N VAL A 209 -4.35 -15.60 -3.49
CA VAL A 209 -4.28 -14.92 -4.79
C VAL A 209 -5.55 -14.11 -5.10
N VAL A 210 -6.73 -14.65 -4.77
CA VAL A 210 -7.99 -13.92 -4.99
C VAL A 210 -8.05 -12.66 -4.12
N ASN A 211 -7.66 -12.75 -2.84
CA ASN A 211 -7.62 -11.58 -1.97
C ASN A 211 -6.60 -10.54 -2.44
N TYR A 212 -5.46 -10.96 -2.97
CA TYR A 212 -4.51 -10.05 -3.61
C TYR A 212 -5.15 -9.33 -4.81
N ILE A 213 -5.83 -10.05 -5.70
CA ILE A 213 -6.53 -9.46 -6.87
C ILE A 213 -7.62 -8.47 -6.42
N PHE A 214 -8.44 -8.85 -5.44
CA PHE A 214 -9.55 -8.04 -4.91
C PHE A 214 -9.10 -6.73 -4.24
N GLY A 215 -7.89 -6.71 -3.66
CA GLY A 215 -7.30 -5.53 -3.05
C GLY A 215 -6.36 -4.73 -3.97
N SER A 216 -6.09 -5.21 -5.18
CA SER A 216 -5.13 -4.60 -6.11
C SER A 216 -5.77 -3.69 -7.14
N TRP A 217 -4.97 -2.81 -7.74
CA TRP A 217 -5.32 -2.00 -8.92
C TRP A 217 -6.60 -1.17 -8.81
N GLY A 218 -6.97 -0.78 -7.59
CA GLY A 218 -8.17 0.01 -7.32
C GLY A 218 -9.47 -0.81 -7.21
N ASN A 219 -9.36 -2.14 -7.21
CA ASN A 219 -10.46 -3.02 -6.85
C ASN A 219 -10.85 -2.82 -5.38
N LYS A 220 -12.15 -2.94 -5.08
CA LYS A 220 -12.71 -2.78 -3.73
C LYS A 220 -13.70 -3.90 -3.44
N ILE A 221 -13.23 -5.13 -3.55
CA ILE A 221 -14.06 -6.32 -3.36
C ILE A 221 -13.83 -6.91 -1.97
N ARG A 222 -14.89 -7.39 -1.32
CA ARG A 222 -14.78 -8.05 -0.01
C ARG A 222 -13.84 -9.27 -0.12
N PRO A 223 -12.85 -9.43 0.78
CA PRO A 223 -12.01 -10.61 0.83
C PRO A 223 -12.80 -11.91 1.01
N THR A 224 -12.27 -13.01 0.49
CA THR A 224 -12.78 -14.37 0.67
C THR A 224 -12.02 -15.10 1.78
N ASN A 225 -12.58 -16.22 2.24
CA ASN A 225 -11.96 -17.12 3.22
C ASN A 225 -11.96 -18.59 2.74
N LEU A 226 -11.35 -19.46 3.55
CA LEU A 226 -11.16 -20.88 3.22
C LEU A 226 -12.49 -21.63 3.09
N ALA A 227 -13.48 -21.32 3.93
CA ALA A 227 -14.79 -21.96 3.89
C ALA A 227 -15.55 -21.64 2.60
N GLU A 228 -15.52 -20.37 2.16
CA GLU A 228 -16.10 -19.94 0.88
C GLU A 228 -15.44 -20.67 -0.30
N VAL A 229 -14.10 -20.76 -0.34
CA VAL A 229 -13.37 -21.45 -1.43
C VAL A 229 -13.66 -22.94 -1.45
N LYS A 230 -13.67 -23.61 -0.29
CA LYS A 230 -14.01 -25.05 -0.18
C LYS A 230 -15.41 -25.32 -0.75
N LYS A 231 -16.39 -24.52 -0.33
CA LYS A 231 -17.77 -24.63 -0.81
C LYS A 231 -17.89 -24.44 -2.33
N ILE A 232 -17.14 -23.49 -2.90
CA ILE A 232 -17.19 -23.23 -4.35
C ILE A 232 -16.58 -24.41 -5.13
N LYS A 233 -15.47 -24.98 -4.65
CA LYS A 233 -14.85 -26.14 -5.29
C LYS A 233 -15.71 -27.40 -5.21
N SER A 234 -16.47 -27.59 -4.14
CA SER A 234 -17.35 -28.76 -4.00
C SER A 234 -18.61 -28.71 -4.87
N VAL A 235 -19.02 -27.51 -5.33
CA VAL A 235 -20.24 -27.32 -6.15
C VAL A 235 -19.99 -27.52 -7.65
N SER A 236 -18.72 -27.47 -8.09
CA SER A 236 -18.35 -27.55 -9.50
C SER A 236 -17.75 -28.91 -9.91
N GLN A 237 -17.90 -29.93 -9.06
CA GLN A 237 -17.52 -31.32 -9.32
C GLN A 237 -18.73 -32.15 -9.75
#